data_AF-A0A413WG90-F1
#
_entry.id   AF-A0A413WG90-F1
#
_cell.length_a   1.000
_cell.length_b   1.000
_cell.length_c   1.000
_cell.angle_alpha   90.00
_cell.angle_beta   90.00
_cell.angle_gamma   90.00
#
_symmetry.space_group_name_H-M   'P 1'
#
loop_
_entity.id
_entity.type
_entity.pdbx_description
1 polymer ?
#
loop_
_entity_poly.entity_id
_entity_poly.type
_entity_poly.pdbx_seq_one_letter_code
_entity_poly.pdbx_strand_id
1 'polypeptide(L)' 'MSLFDLLIGLGVFGYAVYALYRYTRKAKGGKCATCEIKPTCTSSCEAADWDQLINEALRSNSKKS' A
#
# COMPACT_ATOMS: atom_id res chain seq x y z
N MET A 1 -32.31 -24.02 -12.10
CA MET A 1 -31.04 -23.35 -11.78
C MET A 1 -30.19 -24.33 -11.02
N SER A 2 -29.20 -24.91 -11.68
CA SER A 2 -28.40 -25.97 -11.09
C SER A 2 -27.54 -25.39 -9.97
N LEU A 3 -27.43 -26.10 -8.86
CA LEU A 3 -26.62 -25.69 -7.72
C LEU A 3 -25.14 -25.46 -8.12
N PHE A 4 -24.67 -26.15 -9.15
CA PHE A 4 -23.34 -26.02 -9.73
C PHE A 4 -23.05 -24.63 -10.28
N ASP A 5 -23.97 -24.03 -11.05
CA ASP A 5 -23.78 -22.70 -11.62
C ASP A 5 -23.68 -21.63 -10.53
N LEU A 6 -24.49 -21.78 -9.48
CA LEU A 6 -24.46 -20.90 -8.31
C LEU A 6 -23.13 -21.01 -7.56
N LEU A 7 -22.62 -22.22 -7.34
CA LEU A 7 -21.34 -22.45 -6.66
C LEU A 7 -20.16 -21.89 -7.44
N ILE A 8 -20.14 -22.07 -8.76
CA ILE A 8 -19.08 -21.55 -9.63
C ILE A 8 -19.08 -20.02 -9.61
N GLY A 9 -20.26 -19.41 -9.74
CA GLY A 9 -20.40 -17.95 -9.65
C GLY A 9 -19.91 -17.42 -8.30
N LEU A 10 -20.35 -18.02 -7.19
CA LEU A 10 -19.97 -17.59 -5.85
C LEU A 10 -18.48 -17.82 -5.56
N GLY A 11 -17.87 -18.86 -6.13
CA GLY A 11 -16.44 -19.13 -6.03
C GLY A 11 -15.59 -18.04 -6.69
N VAL A 12 -15.92 -17.65 -7.93
CA VAL A 12 -15.17 -16.61 -8.65
C VAL A 12 -15.37 -15.24 -8.00
N PHE A 13 -16.62 -14.82 -7.80
CA PHE A 13 -16.91 -13.51 -7.20
C PHE A 13 -16.45 -13.43 -5.74
N GLY A 14 -16.63 -14.51 -4.97
CA GLY A 14 -16.15 -14.59 -3.59
C GLY A 14 -14.63 -14.46 -3.50
N TYR A 15 -13.88 -15.13 -4.38
CA TYR A 15 -12.42 -15.01 -4.41
C TYR A 15 -11.96 -13.60 -4.81
N ALA A 16 -12.59 -12.99 -5.82
CA ALA A 16 -12.28 -11.63 -6.24
C ALA A 16 -12.49 -10.62 -5.10
N VAL A 17 -13.62 -10.72 -4.39
CA VAL A 17 -13.92 -9.88 -3.22
C VAL A 17 -12.93 -10.13 -2.08
N TYR A 18 -12.60 -11.40 -1.79
CA TYR A 18 -11.62 -11.74 -0.75
C TYR A 18 -10.22 -11.19 -1.06
N ALA A 19 -9.76 -11.32 -2.31
CA ALA A 19 -8.50 -10.78 -2.76
C ALA A 19 -8.50 -9.25 -2.59
N LEU A 20 -9.52 -8.55 -3.11
CA LEU A 20 -9.64 -7.11 -2.99
C LEU A 20 -9.70 -6.65 -1.52
N TYR A 21 -10.43 -7.36 -0.65
CA TYR A 21 -10.47 -7.09 0.78
C TYR A 21 -9.09 -7.23 1.43
N ARG A 22 -8.35 -8.28 1.09
CA ARG A 22 -6.97 -8.46 1.59
C ARG A 22 -6.03 -7.36 1.10
N TYR A 23 -6.11 -7.00 -0.18
CA TYR A 23 -5.27 -5.95 -0.76
C TYR A 23 -5.61 -4.58 -0.19
N THR A 24 -6.88 -4.25 -0.02
CA THR A 24 -7.30 -2.98 0.59
C THR A 24 -6.91 -2.88 2.06
N ARG A 25 -6.93 -3.98 2.83
CA ARG A 25 -6.39 -4.00 4.20
C ARG A 25 -4.88 -3.77 4.23
N LYS A 26 -4.13 -4.35 3.28
CA LYS A 26 -2.71 -4.04 3.12
C LYS A 26 -2.50 -2.59 2.69
N ALA A 27 -3.30 -2.05 1.78
CA ALA A 27 -3.22 -0.66 1.34
C ALA A 27 -3.46 0.33 2.50
N LYS A 28 -4.42 0.03 3.39
CA LYS A 28 -4.65 0.81 4.63
C LYS A 28 -3.48 0.75 5.61
N GLY A 29 -2.66 -0.30 5.57
CA GLY A 29 -1.46 -0.42 6.40
C GLY A 29 -0.27 0.44 5.96
N GLY A 30 -0.45 1.31 4.95
CA GLY A 30 0.57 2.23 4.47
C GLY A 30 1.64 1.58 3.60
N LYS A 31 2.64 2.37 3.19
CA LYS A 31 3.72 1.94 2.28
C LYS A 31 4.51 0.74 2.81
N CYS A 32 4.58 0.56 4.13
CA CYS A 32 5.28 -0.56 4.74
C CYS A 32 4.47 -1.84 4.93
N ALA A 33 3.18 -1.87 4.59
CA ALA A 33 2.38 -3.11 4.62
C ALA A 33 2.66 -4.06 3.44
N THR A 34 3.31 -3.57 2.38
CA THR A 34 3.86 -4.41 1.31
C THR A 34 5.32 -4.80 1.56
N CYS A 35 5.95 -4.24 2.60
CA CYS A 35 7.35 -4.48 2.90
C CYS A 35 7.51 -5.80 3.67
N GLU A 36 8.31 -6.73 3.15
CA GLU A 36 8.56 -8.04 3.75
C GLU A 36 9.35 -7.97 5.07
N ILE A 37 10.21 -6.95 5.21
CA ILE A 37 11.05 -6.68 6.40
C ILE A 37 10.35 -5.85 7.49
N LYS A 38 9.03 -5.66 7.40
CA LYS A 38 8.23 -4.92 8.37
C LYS A 38 8.51 -5.27 9.86
N PRO A 39 8.76 -6.54 10.28
CA PRO A 39 8.97 -6.84 11.69
C PRO A 39 10.33 -6.38 12.24
N THR A 40 11.32 -6.13 11.40
CA THR A 40 12.69 -5.76 11.81
C THR A 40 13.08 -4.34 11.42
N CYS A 41 12.19 -3.63 10.70
CA CYS A 41 12.47 -2.28 10.24
C CYS A 41 12.39 -1.28 11.41
N THR A 42 13.53 -0.67 11.74
CA THR A 42 13.66 0.37 12.78
C THR A 42 13.38 1.79 12.24
N SER A 43 13.29 1.94 10.92
CA SER A 43 13.12 3.24 10.25
C SER A 43 11.63 3.62 10.15
N SER A 44 11.33 4.90 10.39
CA SER A 44 9.97 5.42 10.20
C SER A 44 9.56 5.31 8.74
N CYS A 45 8.51 4.53 8.48
CA CYS A 45 7.92 4.35 7.16
C CYS A 45 6.96 5.50 6.81
N GLU A 46 7.40 6.73 7.03
CA GLU A 46 6.65 7.91 6.62
C GLU A 46 6.57 7.93 5.09
N ALA A 47 5.44 8.37 4.54
CA ALA A 47 5.42 8.72 3.13
C ALA A 47 6.36 9.91 2.97
N ALA A 48 7.39 9.79 2.13
CA ALA A 48 8.27 10.92 1.81
C ALA A 48 7.40 12.08 1.33
N ASP A 49 7.33 13.13 2.14
CA ASP A 49 6.69 14.38 1.77
C ASP A 49 7.62 15.12 0.82
N TRP A 50 7.38 14.93 -0.48
CA TRP A 50 8.23 15.50 -1.53
C TRP A 50 8.26 17.01 -1.48
N ASP A 51 7.17 17.67 -1.03
CA ASP A 51 7.13 19.11 -0.86
C ASP A 51 8.11 19.59 0.22
N GLN A 52 8.26 18.86 1.33
CA GLN A 52 9.26 19.18 2.36
C GLN A 52 10.70 18.96 1.85
N LEU A 53 10.94 17.87 1.13
CA LEU A 53 12.25 17.55 0.54
C LEU A 53 12.66 18.55 -0.54
N ILE A 54 11.72 19.00 -1.37
CA ILE A 54 11.97 20.02 -2.40
C ILE A 54 12.33 21.36 -1.76
N ASN A 55 11.57 21.79 -0.75
CA ASN A 55 11.84 23.03 -0.05
C ASN A 55 13.20 23.00 0.69
N GLU A 56 13.57 21.86 1.26
CA GLU A 56 14.89 21.69 1.91
C GLU A 56 16.04 21.68 0.89
N ALA A 57 15.86 21.01 -0.26
CA ALA A 57 16.85 21.01 -1.35
C ALA A 57 17.08 22.42 -1.93
N LEU A 58 16.01 23.19 -2.17
CA LEU A 58 16.09 24.59 -2.61
C LEU A 58 16.82 25.47 -1.57
N ARG A 59 16.54 25.26 -0.29
CA ARG A 59 17.20 25.99 0.81
C ARG A 59 18.69 25.67 0.92
N SER A 60 19.10 24.43 0.64
CA SER A 60 20.51 24.03 0.63
C SER A 60 21.31 24.68 -0.52
N ASN A 61 20.67 24.92 -1.68
CA ASN A 61 21.29 25.54 -2.83
C ASN A 61 21.50 27.06 -2.61
N SER A 62 20.53 27.73 -1.95
CA SER A 62 20.62 29.17 -1.66
C SER A 62 21.74 29.55 -0.67
N LYS A 63 22.09 28.68 0.29
CA LYS A 63 23.19 28.92 1.25
C LYS A 63 24.59 28.79 0.63
N LYS A 64 24.68 28.24 -0.58
CA LYS A 64 25.96 27.97 -1.27
C LYS A 64 26.35 29.06 -2.28
N SER A 65 25.49 30.08 -2.46
CA SER A 65 25.80 31.28 -3.26
C SER A 65 26.34 32.42 -2.39
#